data_AF-A0A9D1ZDF5-F1
#
_entry.id   AF-A0A9D1ZDF5-F1
#
_cell.length_a   1.000
_cell.length_b   1.000
_cell.length_c   1.000
_cell.angle_alpha   90.00
_cell.angle_beta   90.00
_cell.angle_gamma   90.00
#
_symmetry.space_group_name_H-M   'P 1'
#
loop_
_entity.id
_entity.type
_entity.pdbx_description
1 polymer ?
#
loop_
_entity_poly.entity_id
_entity_poly.type
_entity_poly.pdbx_seq_one_letter_code
_entity_poly.pdbx_strand_id
1 'polypeptide(L)'
;EQYLTLANKSDEAFQMLVDYFSTYEEPTIILMFGDHQPSVEQEFLDLVYNVGDDGMSMEEYMRKYEVPYLIWANYDLPQMELPTTSLNFLGQQLLRLAGIETTGYGEFLWGVQEILPAICFPGYTDAEGNAYSHLETNDFTPLIDAYQSFQYNNLFGGEDRLDALYEPELSAEAA
;
A
#
# COMPACT_ATOMS: atom_id res chain seq x y z
N GLU A 1 -9.18 -24.21 -11.69
CA GLU A 1 -9.74 -24.84 -10.48
C GLU A 1 -8.85 -24.71 -9.25
N GLN A 2 -7.54 -25.03 -9.34
CA GLN A 2 -6.65 -25.00 -8.16
C GLN A 2 -6.54 -23.63 -7.44
N TYR A 3 -6.46 -22.51 -8.17
CA TYR A 3 -6.33 -21.18 -7.56
C TYR A 3 -7.52 -20.84 -6.65
N LEU A 4 -8.76 -20.98 -7.14
CA LEU A 4 -9.96 -20.64 -6.35
C LEU A 4 -10.11 -21.55 -5.13
N THR A 5 -9.76 -22.84 -5.24
CA THR A 5 -9.76 -23.76 -4.10
C THR A 5 -8.74 -23.36 -3.03
N LEU A 6 -7.54 -22.93 -3.44
CA LEU A 6 -6.52 -22.44 -2.50
C LEU A 6 -6.90 -21.09 -1.90
N ALA A 7 -7.49 -20.18 -2.68
CA ALA A 7 -8.01 -18.92 -2.17
C ALA A 7 -9.07 -19.14 -1.08
N ASN A 8 -10.00 -20.09 -1.30
CA ASN A 8 -10.99 -20.47 -0.28
C ASN A 8 -10.32 -21.05 0.98
N LYS A 9 -9.29 -21.89 0.84
CA LYS A 9 -8.54 -22.42 2.00
C LYS A 9 -7.80 -21.31 2.77
N SER A 10 -7.28 -20.30 2.07
CA SER A 10 -6.66 -19.14 2.70
C SER A 10 -7.69 -18.28 3.44
N ASP A 11 -8.90 -18.12 2.88
CA ASP A 11 -10.03 -17.44 3.53
C ASP A 11 -10.46 -18.18 4.82
N GLU A 12 -10.63 -19.50 4.76
CA GLU A 12 -10.91 -20.35 5.93
C GLU A 12 -9.82 -20.20 7.01
N ALA A 13 -8.54 -20.18 6.63
CA ALA A 13 -7.43 -19.99 7.56
C ALA A 13 -7.41 -18.57 8.15
N PHE A 14 -7.76 -17.55 7.36
CA PHE A 14 -7.87 -16.18 7.82
C PHE A 14 -9.00 -16.03 8.84
N GLN A 15 -10.15 -16.68 8.61
CA GLN A 15 -11.23 -16.74 9.59
C GLN A 15 -10.74 -17.31 10.93
N MET A 16 -9.97 -18.40 10.92
CA MET A 16 -9.41 -18.97 12.16
C MET A 16 -8.52 -17.99 12.92
N LEU A 17 -7.73 -17.17 12.20
CA LEU A 17 -6.88 -16.13 12.80
C LEU A 17 -7.71 -15.03 13.44
N VAL A 18 -8.73 -14.53 12.73
CA VAL A 18 -9.67 -13.52 13.22
C VAL A 18 -10.45 -14.04 14.42
N ASP A 19 -10.99 -15.25 14.36
CA ASP A 19 -11.74 -15.87 15.46
C ASP A 19 -10.88 -15.96 16.73
N TYR A 20 -9.60 -16.34 16.60
CA TYR A 20 -8.67 -16.35 17.72
C TYR A 20 -8.50 -14.96 18.35
N PHE A 21 -8.14 -13.96 17.54
CA PHE A 21 -7.87 -12.61 18.04
C PHE A 21 -9.12 -11.86 18.49
N SER A 22 -10.31 -12.27 18.03
CA SER A 22 -11.58 -11.67 18.44
C SER A 22 -11.87 -11.83 19.94
N THR A 23 -11.26 -12.83 20.58
CA THR A 23 -11.39 -13.10 22.02
C THR A 23 -10.14 -12.73 22.81
N TYR A 24 -9.11 -12.22 22.15
CA TYR A 24 -7.84 -11.88 22.77
C TYR A 24 -7.94 -10.54 23.52
N GLU A 25 -7.34 -10.47 24.72
CA GLU A 25 -7.49 -9.31 25.61
C GLU A 25 -6.71 -8.07 25.13
N GLU A 26 -5.59 -8.26 24.43
CA GLU A 26 -4.76 -7.15 23.96
C GLU A 26 -5.31 -6.53 22.66
N PRO A 27 -5.32 -5.19 22.53
CA PRO A 27 -5.71 -4.52 21.29
C PRO A 27 -4.88 -5.03 20.10
N THR A 28 -5.57 -5.54 19.08
CA THR A 28 -4.96 -6.19 17.91
C THR A 28 -5.56 -5.60 16.65
N ILE A 29 -4.70 -5.20 15.70
CA ILE A 29 -5.08 -4.95 14.31
C ILE A 29 -4.44 -6.02 13.43
N ILE A 30 -5.21 -6.58 12.51
CA ILE A 30 -4.76 -7.48 11.46
C ILE A 30 -4.92 -6.78 10.11
N LEU A 31 -3.82 -6.65 9.39
CA LEU A 31 -3.78 -6.22 8.01
C LEU A 31 -3.44 -7.41 7.12
N MET A 32 -4.32 -7.72 6.16
CA MET A 32 -4.08 -8.75 5.15
C MET A 32 -4.16 -8.11 3.76
N PHE A 33 -3.21 -8.43 2.89
CA PHE A 33 -3.15 -7.95 1.51
C PHE A 33 -2.60 -9.04 0.59
N GLY A 34 -2.98 -9.01 -0.69
CA GLY A 34 -2.35 -9.84 -1.72
C GLY A 34 -0.97 -9.32 -2.08
N ASP A 35 0.01 -10.20 -2.31
CA ASP A 35 1.36 -9.81 -2.72
C ASP A 35 1.42 -9.47 -4.22
N HIS A 36 0.77 -10.27 -5.05
CA HIS A 36 0.58 -10.01 -6.48
C HIS A 36 -0.60 -10.80 -7.06
N GLN A 37 -1.07 -10.43 -8.24
CA GLN A 37 -2.07 -11.22 -8.96
C GLN A 37 -1.49 -12.60 -9.35
N PRO A 38 -2.32 -13.66 -9.42
CA PRO A 38 -1.86 -14.98 -9.83
C PRO A 38 -1.37 -14.98 -11.28
N SER A 39 -0.33 -15.76 -11.56
CA SER A 39 0.08 -16.02 -12.93
C SER A 39 -1.01 -16.84 -13.63
N VAL A 40 -1.62 -16.27 -14.65
CA VAL A 40 -2.64 -16.89 -15.52
C VAL A 40 -2.22 -16.73 -16.97
N GLU A 41 -2.80 -17.53 -17.86
CA GLU A 41 -2.50 -17.48 -19.30
C GLU A 41 -2.83 -16.09 -19.88
N GLN A 42 -1.97 -15.56 -20.75
CA GLN A 42 -2.17 -14.25 -21.35
C GLN A 42 -3.50 -14.14 -22.11
N GLU A 43 -3.92 -15.21 -22.82
CA GLU A 43 -5.21 -15.25 -23.51
C GLU A 43 -6.41 -15.03 -22.56
N PHE A 44 -6.29 -15.47 -21.30
CA PHE A 44 -7.30 -15.21 -20.28
C PHE A 44 -7.28 -13.75 -19.82
N LEU A 45 -6.09 -13.15 -19.67
CA LEU A 45 -5.97 -11.72 -19.35
C LEU A 45 -6.54 -10.85 -20.47
N ASP A 46 -6.18 -11.14 -21.72
CA ASP A 46 -6.70 -10.41 -22.89
C ASP A 46 -8.23 -10.51 -22.98
N LEU A 47 -8.80 -11.67 -22.62
CA LEU A 47 -10.25 -11.86 -22.54
C LEU A 47 -10.88 -11.03 -21.39
N VAL A 48 -10.26 -11.02 -20.20
CA VAL A 48 -10.76 -10.30 -19.02
C VAL A 48 -10.69 -8.79 -19.23
N TYR A 49 -9.60 -8.29 -19.81
CA TYR A 49 -9.39 -6.87 -20.07
C TYR A 49 -9.98 -6.40 -21.40
N ASN A 50 -10.39 -7.33 -22.27
CA ASN A 50 -10.98 -7.07 -23.59
C ASN A 50 -10.07 -6.30 -24.57
N VAL A 51 -8.76 -6.24 -24.26
CA VAL A 51 -7.68 -5.67 -25.07
C VAL A 51 -6.37 -6.39 -24.75
N GLY A 52 -5.46 -6.51 -25.73
CA GLY A 52 -4.07 -6.90 -25.47
C GLY A 52 -3.26 -5.74 -24.87
N ASP A 53 -2.09 -6.04 -24.33
CA ASP A 53 -1.23 -5.08 -23.61
C ASP A 53 -0.92 -3.79 -24.39
N ASP A 54 -0.75 -3.91 -25.71
CA ASP A 54 -0.46 -2.80 -26.62
C ASP A 54 -1.64 -1.86 -26.89
N GLY A 55 -2.86 -2.29 -26.53
CA GLY A 55 -4.09 -1.51 -26.65
C GLY A 55 -4.59 -0.89 -25.35
N MET A 56 -3.95 -1.18 -24.20
CA MET A 56 -4.39 -0.71 -22.89
C MET A 56 -4.08 0.78 -22.67
N SER A 57 -5.02 1.50 -22.08
CA SER A 57 -4.71 2.76 -21.40
C SER A 57 -3.80 2.52 -20.20
N MET A 58 -3.16 3.57 -19.69
CA MET A 58 -2.34 3.44 -18.48
C MET A 58 -3.19 2.98 -17.27
N GLU A 59 -4.44 3.41 -17.18
CA GLU A 59 -5.38 2.97 -16.13
C GLU A 59 -5.69 1.48 -16.24
N GLU A 60 -5.95 0.98 -17.45
CA GLU A 60 -6.21 -0.44 -17.69
C GLU A 60 -4.98 -1.29 -17.38
N TYR A 61 -3.79 -0.79 -17.74
CA TYR A 61 -2.53 -1.47 -17.45
C TYR A 61 -2.24 -1.54 -15.95
N MET A 62 -2.50 -0.45 -15.20
CA MET A 62 -2.34 -0.40 -13.74
C MET A 62 -3.21 -1.42 -13.00
N ARG A 63 -4.41 -1.77 -13.52
CA ARG A 63 -5.29 -2.78 -12.92
C ARG A 63 -4.66 -4.16 -12.78
N LYS A 64 -3.63 -4.48 -13.58
CA LYS A 64 -2.85 -5.73 -13.44
C LYS A 64 -2.04 -5.80 -12.15
N TYR A 65 -1.84 -4.66 -11.48
CA TYR A 65 -1.07 -4.53 -10.25
C TYR A 65 -1.98 -4.32 -9.03
N GLU A 66 -3.31 -4.35 -9.22
CA GLU A 66 -4.28 -4.22 -8.14
C GLU A 66 -4.48 -5.56 -7.41
N VAL A 67 -4.47 -5.49 -6.08
CA VAL A 67 -4.68 -6.61 -5.17
C VAL A 67 -5.59 -6.16 -4.02
N PRO A 68 -6.44 -7.05 -3.48
CA PRO A 68 -7.28 -6.69 -2.35
C PRO A 68 -6.45 -6.56 -1.09
N TYR A 69 -6.91 -5.70 -0.18
CA TYR A 69 -6.48 -5.66 1.20
C TYR A 69 -7.69 -5.47 2.12
N LEU A 70 -7.51 -5.83 3.39
CA LEU A 70 -8.48 -5.61 4.44
C LEU A 70 -7.77 -5.26 5.74
N ILE A 71 -8.48 -4.54 6.60
CA ILE A 71 -8.06 -4.22 7.95
C ILE A 71 -9.16 -4.71 8.89
N TRP A 72 -8.78 -5.50 9.89
CA TRP A 72 -9.65 -5.97 10.95
C TRP A 72 -9.04 -5.63 12.30
N ALA A 73 -9.85 -5.34 13.31
CA ALA A 73 -9.38 -5.14 14.68
C ALA A 73 -10.36 -5.75 15.69
N ASN A 74 -9.87 -6.14 16.87
CA ASN A 74 -10.69 -6.61 17.99
C ASN A 74 -11.28 -5.45 18.84
N TYR A 75 -11.21 -4.23 18.34
CA TYR A 75 -11.78 -3.02 18.93
C TYR A 75 -12.32 -2.10 17.82
N ASP A 76 -13.12 -1.11 18.20
CA ASP A 76 -13.70 -0.17 17.25
C ASP A 76 -12.62 0.70 16.60
N LEU A 77 -12.46 0.54 15.28
CA LEU A 77 -11.68 1.47 14.46
C LEU A 77 -12.53 2.70 14.10
N PRO A 78 -11.90 3.84 13.81
CA PRO A 78 -12.58 4.96 13.18
C PRO A 78 -13.30 4.51 11.91
N GLN A 79 -14.56 4.94 11.73
CA GLN A 79 -15.29 4.69 10.49
C GLN A 79 -14.57 5.40 9.34
N MET A 80 -13.99 4.62 8.43
CA MET A 80 -13.32 5.12 7.24
C MET A 80 -13.64 4.24 6.04
N GLU A 81 -13.81 4.85 4.88
CA GLU A 81 -13.73 4.14 3.60
C GLU A 81 -12.27 3.78 3.36
N LEU A 82 -12.01 2.52 3.01
CA LEU A 82 -10.66 2.07 2.68
C LEU A 82 -10.24 2.69 1.34
N PRO A 83 -9.20 3.54 1.30
CA PRO A 83 -8.81 4.20 0.07
C PRO A 83 -8.13 3.21 -0.89
N THR A 84 -8.13 3.51 -2.19
CA THR A 84 -7.10 2.98 -3.09
C THR A 84 -5.74 3.41 -2.54
N THR A 85 -4.84 2.47 -2.35
CA THR A 85 -3.51 2.73 -1.79
C THR A 85 -2.48 1.79 -2.41
N SER A 86 -1.21 2.12 -2.24
CA SER A 86 -0.11 1.19 -2.49
C SER A 86 0.42 0.58 -1.18
N LEU A 87 1.17 -0.52 -1.31
CA LEU A 87 1.92 -1.12 -0.20
C LEU A 87 2.90 -0.13 0.46
N ASN A 88 3.32 0.90 -0.28
CA ASN A 88 4.23 1.95 0.19
C ASN A 88 3.63 2.78 1.34
N PHE A 89 2.29 2.91 1.37
CA PHE A 89 1.59 3.73 2.36
C PHE A 89 0.80 2.89 3.38
N LEU A 90 0.56 1.61 3.08
CA LEU A 90 -0.28 0.74 3.90
C LEU A 90 0.26 0.56 5.33
N GLY A 91 1.59 0.49 5.48
CA GLY A 91 2.22 0.44 6.81
C GLY A 91 1.98 1.71 7.63
N GLN A 92 2.00 2.89 7.00
CA GLN A 92 1.70 4.16 7.68
C GLN A 92 0.23 4.24 8.11
N GLN A 93 -0.69 3.77 7.26
CA GLN A 93 -2.10 3.67 7.63
C GLN A 93 -2.31 2.76 8.84
N LEU A 94 -1.63 1.61 8.88
CA LEU A 94 -1.70 0.68 10.02
C LEU A 94 -1.19 1.32 11.32
N LEU A 95 -0.04 2.00 11.28
CA LEU A 95 0.51 2.70 12.45
C LEU A 95 -0.46 3.77 12.98
N ARG A 96 -1.07 4.54 12.06
CA ARG A 96 -2.03 5.59 12.43
C ARG A 96 -3.31 5.02 13.05
N LEU A 97 -3.82 3.92 12.50
CA LEU A 97 -4.95 3.20 13.10
C LEU A 97 -4.62 2.63 14.48
N ALA A 98 -3.37 2.23 14.70
CA ALA A 98 -2.87 1.78 16.01
C ALA A 98 -2.63 2.94 17.00
N GLY A 99 -2.81 4.20 16.58
CA GLY A 99 -2.51 5.37 17.41
C GLY A 99 -1.02 5.60 17.66
N ILE A 100 -0.15 5.01 16.83
CA ILE A 100 1.30 5.19 16.91
C ILE A 100 1.68 6.47 16.19
N GLU A 101 2.43 7.32 16.88
CA GLU A 101 2.96 8.57 16.31
C GLU A 101 3.89 8.26 15.14
N THR A 102 3.78 9.05 14.08
CA THR A 102 4.57 8.87 12.87
C THR A 102 5.86 9.70 12.92
N THR A 103 6.77 9.44 11.98
CA THR A 103 8.03 10.18 11.84
C THR A 103 7.88 11.33 10.85
N GLY A 104 8.87 12.23 10.76
CA GLY A 104 8.85 13.30 9.74
C GLY A 104 8.73 12.75 8.31
N TYR A 105 9.33 11.59 8.04
CA TYR A 105 9.19 10.86 6.79
C TYR A 105 7.79 10.26 6.63
N GLY A 106 7.19 9.75 7.70
CA GLY A 106 5.82 9.25 7.65
C GLY A 106 4.78 10.35 7.39
N GLU A 107 4.95 11.55 7.95
CA GLU A 107 4.16 12.74 7.59
C GLU A 107 4.36 13.13 6.12
N PHE A 108 5.61 13.08 5.63
CA PHE A 108 5.87 13.29 4.21
C PHE A 108 5.15 12.26 3.32
N LEU A 109 5.19 10.97 3.67
CA LEU A 109 4.45 9.91 2.97
C LEU A 109 2.93 10.14 3.02
N TRP A 110 2.42 10.72 4.11
CA TRP A 110 1.02 11.11 4.21
C TRP A 110 0.66 12.22 3.22
N GLY A 111 1.50 13.25 3.10
CA GLY A 111 1.31 14.28 2.08
C GLY A 111 1.40 13.73 0.64
N VAL A 112 2.28 12.76 0.39
CA VAL A 112 2.39 12.12 -0.93
C VAL A 112 1.11 11.34 -1.25
N GLN A 113 0.61 10.50 -0.35
CA GLN A 113 -0.56 9.65 -0.65
C GLN A 113 -1.86 10.46 -0.86
N GLU A 114 -1.97 11.65 -0.28
CA GLU A 114 -3.11 12.54 -0.52
C GLU A 114 -3.16 13.07 -1.96
N ILE A 115 -2.00 13.14 -2.63
CA ILE A 115 -1.88 13.58 -4.02
C ILE A 115 -1.81 12.37 -4.97
N LEU A 116 -1.00 11.38 -4.62
CA LEU A 116 -0.69 10.18 -5.40
C LEU A 116 -0.99 8.92 -4.55
N PRO A 117 -2.27 8.53 -4.39
CA PRO A 117 -2.68 7.48 -3.47
C PRO A 117 -2.06 6.11 -3.75
N ALA A 118 -1.77 5.78 -5.01
CA ALA A 118 -1.11 4.54 -5.37
C ALA A 118 0.12 4.78 -6.22
N ILE A 119 1.25 4.21 -5.81
CA ILE A 119 2.50 4.16 -6.57
C ILE A 119 2.94 2.70 -6.62
N CYS A 120 3.11 2.15 -7.81
CA CYS A 120 3.57 0.78 -8.03
C CYS A 120 4.63 0.73 -9.14
N PHE A 121 5.02 -0.48 -9.56
CA PHE A 121 6.10 -0.68 -10.52
C PHE A 121 5.95 0.10 -11.84
N PRO A 122 4.82 0.03 -12.57
CA PRO A 122 4.69 0.69 -13.86
C PRO A 122 4.41 2.20 -13.78
N GLY A 123 3.89 2.68 -12.65
CA GLY A 123 3.40 4.06 -12.56
C GLY A 123 2.72 4.39 -11.23
N TYR A 124 1.88 5.41 -11.28
CA TYR A 124 1.15 5.94 -10.14
C TYR A 124 -0.22 6.48 -10.56
N THR A 125 -1.15 6.56 -9.61
CA THR A 125 -2.46 7.18 -9.80
C THR A 125 -2.58 8.44 -8.98
N ASP A 126 -3.28 9.45 -9.50
CA ASP A 126 -3.67 10.64 -8.73
C ASP A 126 -4.94 10.40 -7.90
N ALA A 127 -5.37 11.40 -7.14
CA ALA A 127 -6.56 11.36 -6.30
C ALA A 127 -7.87 11.30 -7.11
N GLU A 128 -7.84 11.75 -8.37
CA GLU A 128 -8.94 11.67 -9.32
C GLU A 128 -9.06 10.29 -10.01
N GLY A 129 -8.06 9.43 -9.84
CA GLY A 129 -8.00 8.09 -10.40
C GLY A 129 -7.35 7.99 -11.78
N ASN A 130 -6.77 9.08 -12.29
CA ASN A 130 -5.99 9.05 -13.53
C ASN A 130 -4.65 8.35 -13.27
N ALA A 131 -4.18 7.58 -14.25
CA ALA A 131 -2.93 6.83 -14.14
C ALA A 131 -1.82 7.37 -15.06
N TYR A 132 -0.60 7.36 -14.55
CA TYR A 132 0.58 7.95 -15.18
C TYR A 132 1.76 6.99 -15.13
N SER A 133 2.59 6.98 -16.17
CA SER A 133 3.82 6.18 -16.19
C SER A 133 4.95 6.83 -15.39
N HIS A 134 5.87 6.02 -14.86
CA HIS A 134 7.16 6.56 -14.38
C HIS A 134 8.06 7.07 -15.53
N LEU A 135 7.73 6.77 -16.79
CA LEU A 135 8.52 7.16 -17.96
C LEU A 135 8.12 8.51 -18.55
N GLU A 136 7.06 9.14 -18.05
CA GLU A 136 6.60 10.46 -18.48
C GLU A 136 7.06 11.56 -17.53
N THR A 137 7.10 12.79 -18.05
CA THR A 137 7.29 14.01 -17.27
C THR A 137 5.99 14.80 -17.26
N ASN A 138 5.52 15.15 -16.07
CA ASN A 138 4.26 15.86 -15.85
C ASN A 138 4.36 16.73 -14.58
N ASP A 139 3.24 17.31 -14.15
CA ASP A 139 3.20 18.21 -13.00
C ASP A 139 3.51 17.51 -11.66
N PHE A 140 3.44 16.18 -11.61
CA PHE A 140 3.79 15.37 -10.43
C PHE A 140 5.27 14.97 -10.36
N THR A 141 6.05 15.17 -11.43
CA THR A 141 7.47 14.80 -11.47
C THR A 141 8.28 15.37 -10.29
N PRO A 142 8.13 16.64 -9.88
CA PRO A 142 8.86 17.15 -8.72
C PRO A 142 8.52 16.43 -7.40
N LEU A 143 7.27 15.97 -7.23
CA LEU A 143 6.85 15.23 -6.05
C LEU A 143 7.45 13.80 -6.05
N ILE A 144 7.44 13.14 -7.20
CA ILE A 144 8.07 11.83 -7.39
C ILE A 144 9.58 11.90 -7.14
N ASP A 145 10.27 12.92 -7.65
CA ASP A 145 11.71 13.13 -7.43
C ASP A 145 12.02 13.34 -5.94
N ALA A 146 11.20 14.11 -5.23
CA ALA A 146 11.32 14.29 -3.79
C ALA A 146 11.10 12.97 -3.05
N TYR A 147 10.05 12.22 -3.39
CA TYR A 147 9.76 10.91 -2.82
C TYR A 147 10.93 9.92 -2.99
N GLN A 148 11.47 9.82 -4.21
CA GLN A 148 12.63 8.98 -4.51
C GLN A 148 13.88 9.44 -3.74
N SER A 149 14.09 10.76 -3.60
CA SER A 149 15.21 11.32 -2.83
C SER A 149 15.15 10.94 -1.35
N PHE A 150 13.96 11.04 -0.73
CA PHE A 150 13.78 10.62 0.66
C PHE A 150 13.90 9.10 0.84
N GLN A 151 13.39 8.29 -0.10
CA GLN A 151 13.61 6.85 -0.08
C GLN A 151 15.10 6.50 -0.17
N TYR A 152 15.81 7.15 -1.09
CA TYR A 152 17.24 6.94 -1.29
C TYR A 152 18.04 7.33 -0.04
N ASN A 153 17.77 8.50 0.54
CA ASN A 153 18.45 8.93 1.75
C ASN A 153 18.20 7.98 2.93
N ASN A 154 17.00 7.44 3.09
CA ASN A 154 16.71 6.48 4.15
C ASN A 154 17.47 5.15 3.98
N LEU A 155 17.52 4.63 2.76
CA LEU A 155 18.07 3.30 2.46
C LEU A 155 19.58 3.32 2.25
N PHE A 156 20.10 4.39 1.65
CA PHE A 156 21.45 4.47 1.11
C PHE A 156 22.20 5.75 1.51
N GLY A 157 21.63 6.59 2.38
CA GLY A 157 22.24 7.87 2.79
C GLY A 157 23.55 7.75 3.55
N GLY A 158 23.84 6.59 4.16
CA GLY A 158 25.09 6.38 4.90
C GLY A 158 25.28 7.42 6.01
N GLU A 159 26.43 8.10 6.02
CA GLU A 159 26.73 9.19 6.96
C GLU A 159 25.90 10.46 6.71
N ASP A 160 25.35 10.63 5.51
CA ASP A 160 24.48 11.76 5.12
C ASP A 160 22.99 11.45 5.34
N ARG A 161 22.65 10.30 5.96
CA ARG A 161 21.28 9.95 6.30
C ARG A 161 20.70 10.98 7.28
N LEU A 162 19.50 11.48 6.98
CA LEU A 162 18.79 12.45 7.81
C LEU A 162 17.99 11.74 8.92
N ASP A 163 18.68 11.19 9.92
CA ASP A 163 18.08 10.33 10.97
C ASP A 163 16.83 10.93 11.62
N ALA A 164 16.83 12.25 11.88
CA ALA A 164 15.72 12.97 12.48
C ALA A 164 14.40 12.91 11.66
N LEU A 165 14.46 12.56 10.37
CA LEU A 165 13.25 12.36 9.56
C LEU A 165 12.68 10.95 9.72
N TYR A 166 13.50 9.95 10.00
CA TYR A 166 13.12 8.54 9.87
C TYR A 166 12.89 7.84 11.20
N GLU A 167 13.36 8.45 12.30
CA GLU A 167 13.24 7.89 13.64
C GLU A 167 12.14 8.62 14.41
N PRO A 168 11.31 7.90 15.20
CA PRO A 168 10.34 8.54 16.07
C PRO A 168 11.07 9.39 17.12
N GLU A 169 10.52 10.56 17.44
CA GLU A 169 11.03 11.33 18.57
C GLU A 169 10.84 10.50 19.85
N LEU A 170 11.94 10.05 20.45
CA LEU A 170 11.87 9.36 21.74
C LEU A 170 11.35 10.35 22.77
N SER A 171 10.09 10.18 23.20
CA SER A 171 9.57 10.94 24.32
C SER A 171 10.40 10.60 25.56
N ALA A 172 10.86 11.63 26.28
CA ALA A 172 11.68 11.49 27.48
C ALA A 172 10.96 10.78 28.64
N GLU A 173 9.70 10.36 28.46
CA GLU A 173 8.88 9.67 29.46
C GLU A 173 9.00 8.14 29.38
N ALA A 174 9.74 7.59 28.41
CA ALA A 174 9.98 6.16 28.27
C ALA A 174 11.32 5.65 28.87
N ALA A 175 12.01 6.46 29.69
CA ALA A 175 13.27 6.10 30.36
C ALA A 175 13.16 6.04 31.89
#